data_AF-A0A3C0QRV9-F1
#
_entry.id   AF-A0A3C0QRV9-F1
#
_cell.length_a   1.000
_cell.length_b   1.000
_cell.length_c   1.000
_cell.angle_alpha   90.00
_cell.angle_beta   90.00
_cell.angle_gamma   90.00
#
_symmetry.space_group_name_H-M   'P 1'
#
loop_
_entity.id
_entity.type
_entity.pdbx_description
1 polymer ?
#
loop_
_entity_poly.entity_id
_entity_poly.type
_entity_poly.pdbx_seq_one_letter_code
_entity_poly.pdbx_strand_id
1 'polypeptide(L)' 'MTKSQTFTAKTVEDAKALAGKTWGVPVSEITFEVLEEPKRGILGVFGKGDAKVKATYTSPEKVQEVAEPVVETVQEV' A
#
# COMPACT_ATOMS: atom_id res chain seq x y z
N MET A 1 -11.52 -9.47 -15.16
CA MET A 1 -12.20 -9.40 -13.83
C MET A 1 -11.44 -8.39 -12.98
N THR A 2 -12.10 -7.45 -12.32
CA THR A 2 -11.45 -6.42 -11.48
C THR A 2 -11.38 -6.89 -10.03
N LYS A 3 -10.23 -6.68 -9.37
CA LYS A 3 -10.04 -6.99 -7.95
C LYS A 3 -9.84 -5.69 -7.17
N SER A 4 -10.62 -5.48 -6.11
CA SER A 4 -10.44 -4.32 -5.22
C SER A 4 -10.39 -4.74 -3.75
N GLN A 5 -9.52 -4.10 -2.98
CA GLN A 5 -9.34 -4.32 -1.53
C GLN A 5 -8.94 -3.02 -0.86
N THR A 6 -9.46 -2.78 0.34
CA THR A 6 -9.10 -1.63 1.17
C THR A 6 -7.96 -1.97 2.10
N PHE A 7 -6.96 -1.10 2.12
CA PHE A 7 -5.79 -1.17 2.97
C PHE A 7 -5.75 0.03 3.91
N THR A 8 -5.52 -0.23 5.18
CA THR A 8 -5.42 0.79 6.22
C THR A 8 -4.00 0.82 6.76
N ALA A 9 -3.37 1.98 6.79
CA ALA A 9 -2.02 2.16 7.32
C ALA A 9 -1.85 3.55 7.95
N LYS A 10 -0.72 3.79 8.61
CA LYS A 10 -0.44 5.10 9.24
C LYS A 10 -0.31 6.23 8.21
N THR A 11 0.09 5.91 6.99
CA THR A 11 0.26 6.85 5.89
C THR A 11 -0.29 6.27 4.58
N VAL A 12 -0.64 7.14 3.63
CA VAL A 12 -1.08 6.72 2.29
C VAL A 12 0.00 5.91 1.60
N GLU A 13 1.27 6.28 1.78
CA GLU A 13 2.42 5.62 1.16
C GLU A 13 2.58 4.19 1.68
N ASP A 14 2.48 4.00 3.00
CA ASP A 14 2.49 2.67 3.61
C ASP A 14 1.35 1.81 3.09
N ALA A 15 0.13 2.36 2.96
CA ALA A 15 -1.03 1.64 2.46
C ALA A 15 -0.85 1.19 1.00
N LYS A 16 -0.26 2.05 0.15
CA LYS A 16 0.06 1.72 -1.25
C LYS A 16 1.11 0.62 -1.33
N ALA A 17 2.21 0.75 -0.57
CA ALA A 17 3.28 -0.24 -0.54
C ALA A 17 2.77 -1.61 -0.03
N LEU A 18 1.91 -1.60 0.99
CA LEU A 18 1.33 -2.81 1.57
C LEU A 18 0.44 -3.52 0.55
N ALA A 19 -0.39 -2.79 -0.18
CA ALA A 19 -1.20 -3.35 -1.27
C ALA A 19 -0.35 -3.98 -2.38
N GLY A 20 0.70 -3.29 -2.84
CA GLY A 20 1.62 -3.83 -3.84
C GLY A 20 2.31 -5.10 -3.36
N LYS A 21 2.76 -5.12 -2.11
CA LYS A 21 3.39 -6.29 -1.48
C LYS A 21 2.40 -7.44 -1.26
N THR A 22 1.17 -7.17 -0.83
CA THR A 22 0.12 -8.18 -0.60
C THR A 22 -0.31 -8.84 -1.92
N TRP A 23 -0.30 -8.10 -3.02
CA TRP A 23 -0.69 -8.62 -4.33
C TRP A 23 0.48 -9.08 -5.18
N GLY A 24 1.72 -8.74 -4.83
CA GLY A 24 2.90 -9.01 -5.65
C GLY A 24 2.90 -8.22 -6.95
N VAL A 25 2.22 -7.06 -6.98
CA VAL A 25 2.07 -6.20 -8.17
C VAL A 25 2.68 -4.84 -7.84
N PRO A 26 3.42 -4.21 -8.77
CA PRO A 26 3.97 -2.89 -8.53
C PRO A 26 2.86 -1.87 -8.27
N VAL A 27 3.11 -0.94 -7.34
CA VAL A 27 2.20 0.16 -7.02
C VAL A 27 1.82 0.99 -8.25
N SER A 28 2.66 1.03 -9.28
CA SER A 28 2.37 1.72 -10.53
C SER A 28 1.28 1.06 -11.38
N GLU A 29 1.03 -0.24 -11.19
CA GLU A 29 -0.03 -0.98 -11.90
C GLU A 29 -1.34 -1.06 -11.12
N ILE A 30 -1.33 -0.62 -9.86
CA ILE A 30 -2.49 -0.63 -8.99
C ILE A 30 -3.09 0.78 -8.95
N THR A 31 -4.40 0.87 -9.22
CA THR A 31 -5.13 2.11 -9.01
C THR A 31 -5.41 2.27 -7.53
N PHE A 32 -4.83 3.31 -6.93
CA PHE A 32 -5.05 3.67 -5.53
C PHE A 32 -6.02 4.82 -5.41
N GLU A 33 -7.12 4.56 -4.72
CA GLU A 33 -8.11 5.58 -4.36
C GLU A 33 -8.00 5.84 -2.86
N VAL A 34 -7.60 7.07 -2.48
CA VAL A 34 -7.50 7.46 -1.07
C VAL A 34 -8.91 7.77 -0.58
N LEU A 35 -9.45 6.89 0.25
CA LEU A 35 -10.78 7.06 0.85
C LEU A 35 -10.71 7.94 2.10
N GLU A 36 -9.63 7.82 2.86
CA GLU A 36 -9.39 8.59 4.08
C GLU A 36 -7.95 9.07 4.09
N GLU A 37 -7.76 10.39 4.01
CA GLU A 37 -6.45 10.99 4.18
C GLU A 37 -5.98 10.83 5.64
N PRO A 38 -4.69 10.56 5.90
CA PRO A 38 -4.14 10.49 7.24
C PRO A 38 -4.23 11.87 7.88
N LYS A 39 -5.30 12.11 8.62
CA LYS A 39 -5.47 13.35 9.37
C LYS A 39 -4.58 13.29 10.59
N ARG A 40 -3.46 14.02 10.52
CA ARG A 40 -2.76 14.47 11.71
C ARG A 40 -3.56 15.62 12.28
N GLY A 41 -4.32 15.36 13.34
CA GLY A 41 -5.08 16.40 14.02
C GLY A 41 -4.18 17.58 14.38
N ILE A 42 -4.65 18.78 14.09
CA ILE A 42 -4.03 20.01 14.56
C ILE A 42 -3.91 19.92 16.09
N LEU A 43 -2.71 20.16 16.63
CA LEU A 43 -2.41 20.14 18.07
C LEU A 43 -2.26 18.74 18.73
N GLY A 44 -1.65 17.74 18.08
CA GLY A 44 -0.88 16.69 18.76
C GLY A 44 -1.58 15.70 19.72
N VAL A 45 -2.86 15.89 20.07
CA VAL A 45 -3.56 15.06 21.07
C VAL A 45 -4.85 14.41 20.55
N PHE A 46 -5.38 14.85 19.41
CA PHE A 46 -6.68 14.37 18.92
C PHE A 46 -6.59 13.78 17.51
N GLY A 47 -6.67 12.46 17.44
CA GLY A 47 -6.90 11.70 16.22
C GLY A 47 -5.64 11.10 15.62
N LYS A 48 -5.37 9.83 15.95
CA LYS A 48 -4.66 8.95 15.02
C LYS A 48 -5.66 8.59 13.92
N GLY A 49 -5.76 9.44 12.91
CA GLY A 49 -6.45 9.08 11.67
C GLY A 49 -5.52 8.21 10.84
N ASP A 50 -5.81 6.91 10.76
CA ASP A 50 -5.11 6.02 9.83
C ASP A 50 -5.55 6.33 8.40
N ALA A 51 -4.60 6.33 7.47
CA ALA A 51 -4.89 6.42 6.05
C ALA A 51 -5.61 5.16 5.56
N LYS A 52 -6.70 5.34 4.82
CA LYS A 52 -7.39 4.24 4.14
C LYS A 52 -7.29 4.44 2.64
N VAL A 53 -6.77 3.43 1.96
CA VAL A 53 -6.61 3.44 0.51
C VAL A 53 -7.27 2.20 -0.06
N LYS A 54 -8.17 2.39 -1.02
CA LYS A 54 -8.72 1.31 -1.83
C LYS A 54 -7.79 1.05 -2.99
N ALA A 55 -7.15 -0.11 -2.97
CA ALA A 55 -6.41 -0.61 -4.10
C ALA A 55 -7.40 -1.29 -5.05
N THR A 56 -7.32 -0.96 -6.33
CA THR A 56 -8.05 -1.65 -7.40
C THR A 56 -7.06 -2.03 -8.48
N TYR A 57 -6.97 -3.31 -8.77
CA TYR A 57 -6.14 -3.84 -9.84
C TYR A 57 -7.04 -4.46 -10.90
N THR A 58 -6.88 -3.97 -12.13
CA THR A 58 -7.48 -4.57 -13.32
C THR A 58 -6.40 -5.43 -13.94
N SER A 59 -6.43 -6.74 -13.69
CA SER A 59 -5.49 -7.63 -14.36
C SER A 59 -5.75 -7.57 -15.87
N PRO A 60 -4.82 -7.07 -16.70
CA PRO A 60 -4.73 -7.63 -18.04
C PRO A 60 -4.33 -9.10 -17.83
N GLU A 61 -4.83 -10.01 -18.65
CA GLU A 61 -4.58 -11.47 -18.53
C GLU A 61 -3.13 -11.88 -18.84
N LYS A 62 -2.12 -11.15 -18.36
CA LYS A 62 -0.72 -11.51 -18.58
C LYS A 62 0.12 -11.41 -17.30
N VAL A 63 0.22 -12.58 -16.68
CA VAL A 63 1.43 -13.15 -16.05
C VAL A 63 2.61 -12.19 -16.02
N GLN A 64 2.93 -11.63 -14.85
CA GLN A 64 4.32 -11.39 -14.43
C GLN A 64 4.43 -11.68 -12.93
N GLU A 65 4.63 -12.96 -12.66
CA GLU A 65 5.43 -13.44 -11.55
C GLU A 65 6.81 -12.76 -11.66
N VAL A 66 7.06 -11.73 -10.86
CA VAL A 66 8.42 -11.25 -10.58
C VAL A 66 8.59 -11.24 -9.07
N ALA A 67 8.95 -12.41 -8.57
CA ALA A 67 9.71 -12.49 -7.34
C ALA A 67 11.07 -11.84 -7.58
N GLU A 68 11.45 -10.88 -6.73
CA GLU A 68 12.84 -10.83 -6.24
C GLU A 68 12.81 -10.58 -4.72
N PRO A 69 13.30 -11.54 -3.91
CA PRO A 69 13.47 -11.43 -2.46
C PRO A 69 14.83 -10.80 -2.10
N VAL A 70 14.99 -10.43 -0.82
CA VAL A 70 16.28 -10.04 -0.16
C VAL A 70 16.68 -8.58 -0.44
N VAL A 71 16.77 -7.69 0.57
CA VAL A 71 17.91 -7.61 1.49
C VAL A 71 17.52 -7.42 2.96
N GLU A 72 17.71 -8.50 3.71
CA GLU A 72 18.21 -8.47 5.07
C GLU A 72 19.63 -7.86 5.04
N THR A 73 19.91 -6.84 5.84
CA THR A 73 21.28 -6.46 6.19
C THR A 73 21.29 -6.09 7.67
N VAL A 74 21.55 -7.11 8.48
CA VAL A 74 22.08 -7.04 9.84
C VAL A 74 23.61 -7.01 9.77
N GLN A 75 24.24 -6.28 10.71
CA GLN A 75 25.68 -6.25 11.08
C GLN A 75 26.62 -5.54 10.07
N GLU A 76 27.66 -4.79 10.45
CA GLU A 76 28.50 -4.79 11.67
C GLU A 76 29.23 -3.42 11.78
N VAL A 77 29.39 -2.89 13.00
CA VAL A 77 30.47 -1.94 13.38
C VAL A 77 31.01 -2.30 14.75
#